data_AF-A0A0M4I6W7-F1
#
_entry.id   AF-A0A0M4I6W7-F1
#
_cell.length_a   1.000
_cell.length_b   1.000
_cell.length_c   1.000
_cell.angle_alpha   90.00
_cell.angle_beta   90.00
_cell.angle_gamma   90.00
#
_symmetry.space_group_name_H-M   'P 1'
#
loop_
_entity.id
_entity.type
_entity.pdbx_description
1 polymer ?
#
loop_
_entity_poly.entity_id
_entity_poly.type
_entity_poly.pdbx_seq_one_letter_code
_entity_poly.pdbx_strand_id
1 'polypeptide(L)'
;MNKLAPYLNRVAVALPMLALLLVMSSCSRYNANGGLATWGYVLLALDILAMIDVFRQPWSIGKKLLWAAIIFFFPLGGLIIYYLFAGRGKA
;
A
#
# COMPACT_ATOMS: atom_id res chain seq x y z
N MET A 1 18.53 3.41 -40.54
CA MET A 1 17.74 2.38 -39.83
C MET A 1 17.11 2.93 -38.53
N ASN A 2 16.58 4.17 -38.52
CA ASN A 2 16.22 4.86 -37.27
C ASN A 2 14.73 5.25 -37.18
N LYS A 3 13.85 4.51 -37.88
CA LYS A 3 12.40 4.76 -37.85
C LYS A 3 11.77 4.43 -36.47
N LEU A 4 12.50 3.71 -35.61
CA LEU A 4 12.05 3.30 -34.27
C LEU A 4 12.33 4.35 -33.17
N ALA A 5 13.30 5.24 -33.37
CA ALA A 5 13.64 6.31 -32.42
C ALA A 5 12.44 7.20 -31.99
N PRO A 6 11.56 7.66 -32.91
CA PRO A 6 10.40 8.45 -32.50
C PRO A 6 9.35 7.64 -31.73
N TYR A 7 9.26 6.32 -31.93
CA TYR A 7 8.33 5.47 -31.18
C TYR A 7 8.84 5.23 -29.76
N LEU A 8 10.14 4.97 -29.59
CA LEU A 8 10.75 4.78 -28.27
C LEU A 8 10.63 6.04 -27.40
N ASN A 9 10.82 7.24 -27.98
CA ASN A 9 10.67 8.50 -27.25
C ASN A 9 9.22 8.74 -26.78
N ARG A 10 8.21 8.31 -27.57
CA ARG A 10 6.80 8.42 -27.18
C ARG A 10 6.42 7.44 -26.07
N VAL A 11 6.93 6.21 -26.13
CA VAL A 11 6.70 5.18 -25.10
C VAL A 11 7.36 5.59 -23.77
N ALA A 12 8.55 6.18 -23.82
CA ALA A 12 9.27 6.65 -22.64
C ALA A 12 8.50 7.72 -21.84
N VAL A 13 7.68 8.54 -22.50
CA VAL A 13 6.84 9.56 -21.86
C VAL A 13 5.45 9.01 -21.49
N ALA A 14 4.87 8.15 -22.35
CA ALA A 14 3.53 7.63 -22.15
C ALA A 14 3.40 6.66 -20.96
N LEU A 15 4.41 5.80 -20.72
CA LEU A 15 4.41 4.84 -19.61
C LEU A 15 4.36 5.51 -18.22
N PRO A 16 5.23 6.48 -17.88
CA PRO A 16 5.17 7.15 -16.59
C PRO A 16 3.92 8.01 -16.44
N MET A 17 3.41 8.62 -17.52
CA MET A 17 2.13 9.35 -17.47
C MET A 17 0.94 8.42 -17.18
N LEU A 18 0.91 7.23 -17.78
CA LEU A 18 -0.13 6.23 -17.50
C LEU A 18 -0.03 5.73 -16.06
N ALA A 19 1.18 5.45 -15.57
CA ALA A 19 1.41 5.08 -14.18
C ALA A 19 0.93 6.18 -13.22
N LEU A 20 1.21 7.45 -13.51
CA LEU A 20 0.76 8.59 -12.71
C LEU A 20 -0.77 8.71 -12.72
N LEU A 21 -1.42 8.56 -13.88
CA LEU A 21 -2.88 8.58 -14.02
C LEU A 21 -3.54 7.44 -13.21
N LEU A 22 -2.93 6.25 -13.22
CA LEU A 22 -3.40 5.11 -12.42
C LEU A 22 -3.23 5.36 -10.92
N VAL A 23 -2.13 6.00 -10.50
CA VAL A 23 -1.89 6.36 -9.10
C VAL A 23 -2.83 7.46 -8.62
N MET A 24 -3.22 8.39 -9.50
CA MET A 24 -4.13 9.49 -9.18
C MET A 24 -5.61 9.11 -9.34
N SER A 25 -5.93 7.95 -9.92
CA SER A 25 -7.31 7.50 -10.07
C SER A 25 -7.90 7.11 -8.70
N SER A 26 -8.74 7.99 -8.17
CA SER A 26 -9.65 7.83 -7.03
C SER A 26 -9.09 7.08 -5.81
N CYS A 27 -8.77 7.82 -4.74
CA CYS A 27 -8.34 7.28 -3.43
C CYS A 27 -9.43 6.51 -2.66
N SER A 28 -10.51 6.09 -3.33
CA SER A 28 -11.59 5.34 -2.69
C SER A 28 -11.15 3.91 -2.39
N ARG A 29 -11.48 3.42 -1.19
CA ARG A 29 -11.24 2.01 -0.83
C ARG A 29 -12.21 1.06 -1.53
N TYR A 30 -13.43 1.52 -1.77
CA TYR A 30 -14.51 0.72 -2.35
C TYR A 30 -15.05 1.39 -3.61
N ASN A 31 -15.44 0.58 -4.58
CA ASN A 31 -16.16 1.02 -5.76
C ASN A 31 -17.66 1.24 -5.43
N ALA A 32 -18.40 1.88 -6.34
CA ALA A 32 -19.84 2.12 -6.17
C ALA A 32 -20.68 0.84 -6.04
N ASN A 33 -20.16 -0.29 -6.54
CA ASN A 33 -20.77 -1.61 -6.42
C ASN A 33 -20.38 -2.36 -5.13
N GLY A 34 -19.66 -1.72 -4.20
CA GLY A 34 -19.22 -2.31 -2.93
C GLY A 34 -17.98 -3.19 -3.00
N GLY A 35 -17.43 -3.46 -4.19
CA GLY A 35 -16.18 -4.20 -4.34
C GLY A 35 -14.95 -3.38 -3.95
N LEU A 36 -13.82 -4.06 -3.67
CA LEU A 36 -12.53 -3.38 -3.44
C LEU A 36 -12.09 -2.64 -4.71
N ALA A 37 -11.82 -1.34 -4.55
CA ALA A 37 -11.20 -0.52 -5.59
C ALA A 37 -9.68 -0.73 -5.59
N THR A 38 -8.99 -0.18 -6.60
CA THR A 38 -7.53 -0.26 -6.72
C THR A 38 -6.82 0.13 -5.43
N TRP A 39 -7.24 1.24 -4.80
CA TRP A 39 -6.65 1.71 -3.52
C TRP A 39 -6.98 0.78 -2.34
N GLY A 40 -8.13 0.10 -2.37
CA GLY A 40 -8.47 -0.90 -1.36
C GLY A 40 -7.53 -2.09 -1.35
N TYR A 41 -7.06 -2.54 -2.52
CA TYR A 41 -6.04 -3.58 -2.62
C TYR A 41 -4.66 -3.10 -2.12
N VAL A 42 -4.31 -1.85 -2.41
CA VAL A 42 -3.06 -1.25 -1.89
C VAL A 42 -3.08 -1.21 -0.37
N LEU A 43 -4.17 -0.74 0.24
CA LEU A 43 -4.33 -0.74 1.69
C LEU A 43 -4.25 -2.15 2.26
N LEU A 44 -4.97 -3.11 1.66
CA LEU A 44 -4.95 -4.52 2.09
C LEU A 44 -3.52 -5.11 2.05
N ALA A 45 -2.76 -4.81 1.01
CA ALA A 45 -1.37 -5.26 0.91
C ALA A 45 -0.50 -4.63 2.02
N LEU A 46 -0.67 -3.34 2.31
CA LEU A 46 0.04 -2.66 3.39
C LEU A 46 -0.34 -3.22 4.77
N ASP A 47 -1.60 -3.59 4.99
CA ASP A 47 -2.07 -4.25 6.21
C ASP A 47 -1.36 -5.60 6.43
N ILE A 48 -1.26 -6.42 5.38
CA ILE A 48 -0.55 -7.70 5.44
C ILE A 48 0.94 -7.50 5.73
N LEU A 49 1.58 -6.50 5.11
CA LEU A 49 2.98 -6.19 5.37
C LEU A 49 3.20 -5.73 6.81
N ALA A 50 2.33 -4.87 7.34
CA ALA A 50 2.39 -4.43 8.73
C ALA A 50 2.15 -5.59 9.71
N MET A 51 1.22 -6.50 9.41
CA MET A 51 1.02 -7.74 10.16
C MET A 51 2.31 -8.58 10.22
N ILE A 52 2.96 -8.79 9.08
CA ILE A 52 4.26 -9.49 9.03
C ILE A 52 5.29 -8.75 9.88
N ASP A 53 5.34 -7.41 9.82
CA ASP A 53 6.25 -6.61 10.63
C ASP A 53 6.00 -6.79 12.13
N VAL A 54 4.73 -6.80 12.57
CA VAL A 54 4.32 -7.07 13.97
C VAL A 54 4.80 -8.45 14.44
N PHE A 55 4.59 -9.50 13.64
CA PHE A 55 4.97 -10.86 14.04
C PHE A 55 6.49 -11.08 14.09
N ARG A 56 7.25 -10.31 13.29
CA ARG A 56 8.72 -10.30 13.31
C ARG A 56 9.32 -9.57 14.50
N GLN A 57 8.55 -8.84 15.30
CA GLN A 57 9.07 -8.12 16.46
C GLN A 57 9.42 -9.08 17.61
N PRO A 58 10.46 -8.76 18.40
CA PRO A 58 10.76 -9.46 19.66
C PRO A 58 9.85 -8.99 20.81
N TRP A 59 8.55 -8.84 20.54
CA TRP A 59 7.57 -8.43 21.54
C TRP A 59 6.88 -9.63 22.18
N SER A 60 6.33 -9.42 23.38
CA SER A 60 5.44 -10.40 24.01
C SER A 60 4.21 -10.67 23.13
N ILE A 61 3.61 -11.87 23.28
CA ILE A 61 2.47 -12.28 22.47
C ILE A 61 1.28 -11.30 22.58
N GLY A 62 1.02 -10.77 23.78
CA GLY A 62 -0.07 -9.80 24.00
C GLY A 62 0.12 -8.51 23.21
N LYS A 63 1.35 -7.99 23.15
CA LYS A 63 1.65 -6.78 22.37
C LYS A 63 1.52 -7.03 20.87
N LYS A 64 1.89 -8.22 20.38
CA LYS A 64 1.67 -8.59 18.97
C LYS A 64 0.19 -8.65 18.63
N LEU A 65 -0.61 -9.31 19.47
CA LEU A 65 -2.06 -9.42 19.27
C LEU A 65 -2.75 -8.05 19.31
N LEU A 66 -2.35 -7.17 20.24
CA LEU A 66 -2.89 -5.81 20.32
C LEU A 66 -2.66 -5.03 19.02
N TRP A 67 -1.44 -5.02 18.50
CA TRP A 67 -1.13 -4.30 17.26
C TRP A 67 -1.78 -4.94 16.03
N ALA A 68 -1.79 -6.27 15.94
CA ALA A 68 -2.49 -6.98 14.88
C ALA A 68 -4.00 -6.63 14.86
N ALA A 69 -4.64 -6.57 16.03
CA ALA A 69 -6.05 -6.18 16.13
C ALA A 69 -6.28 -4.73 15.69
N ILE A 70 -5.44 -3.78 16.13
CA ILE A 70 -5.56 -2.37 15.73
C ILE A 70 -5.48 -2.22 14.21
N ILE A 71 -4.49 -2.84 13.57
CA ILE A 71 -4.31 -2.80 12.10
C ILE A 71 -5.52 -3.46 11.40
N PHE A 72 -5.97 -4.62 11.87
CA PHE A 72 -7.06 -5.36 11.22
C PHE A 72 -8.41 -4.61 11.24
N PHE A 73 -8.80 -4.06 12.40
CA PHE A 73 -10.08 -3.36 12.56
C PHE A 73 -10.07 -1.94 11.99
N PHE A 74 -8.90 -1.29 12.01
CA PHE A 74 -8.73 0.07 11.47
C PHE A 74 -7.62 0.03 10.43
N PRO A 75 -7.90 -0.31 9.17
CA PRO A 75 -6.82 -0.63 8.24
C PRO A 75 -6.01 0.62 7.88
N LEU A 76 -6.67 1.72 7.50
CA LEU A 76 -5.97 2.98 7.28
C LEU A 76 -5.44 3.60 8.58
N GLY A 77 -6.31 3.78 9.58
CA GLY A 77 -5.96 4.46 10.83
C GLY A 77 -4.94 3.68 11.66
N GLY A 78 -5.10 2.36 11.75
CA GLY A 78 -4.21 1.43 12.43
C GLY A 78 -2.86 1.33 11.75
N LEU A 79 -2.76 1.36 10.42
CA LEU A 79 -1.47 1.50 9.72
C LEU A 79 -0.77 2.81 10.06
N ILE A 80 -1.50 3.94 10.01
CA ILE A 80 -0.93 5.25 10.35
C ILE A 80 -0.40 5.25 11.79
N ILE A 81 -1.23 4.83 12.74
CA ILE A 81 -0.84 4.77 14.17
C ILE A 81 0.31 3.78 14.36
N TYR A 82 0.25 2.61 13.71
CA TYR A 82 1.31 1.63 13.78
C TYR A 82 2.64 2.22 13.32
N TYR A 83 2.74 2.74 12.11
CA TYR A 83 4.02 3.25 11.60
C TYR A 83 4.54 4.50 12.32
N LEU A 84 3.67 5.30 12.94
CA LEU A 84 4.10 6.47 13.71
C LEU A 84 4.60 6.10 15.11
N PHE A 85 4.00 5.10 15.77
CA PHE A 85 4.24 4.83 17.19
C PHE A 85 4.88 3.47 17.50
N ALA A 86 4.85 2.52 16.58
CA ALA A 86 5.24 1.12 16.84
C ALA A 86 6.00 0.39 15.73
N GLY A 87 5.76 0.72 14.46
CA GLY A 87 6.49 0.22 13.30
C GLY A 87 7.94 0.65 13.40
N ARG A 88 8.85 -0.29 13.17
CA ARG A 88 10.23 -0.22 13.68
C ARG A 88 11.02 1.03 13.29
N GLY A 89 11.67 1.62 14.30
CA GLY A 89 13.08 2.01 14.20
C GLY A 89 13.96 0.78 14.46
N LYS A 90 14.56 0.24 13.39
CA LYS A 90 15.61 -0.82 13.31
C LYS A 90 15.29 -2.17 13.98
N ALA A 91 15.36 -3.23 13.17
CA ALA A 91 15.52 -4.60 13.65
C ALA A 91 16.98 -4.84 14.03
#